data_AF-W2TAE8-F1
#
_entry.id   AF-W2TAE8-F1
#
_cell.length_a   1.000
_cell.length_b   1.000
_cell.length_c   1.000
_cell.angle_alpha   90.00
_cell.angle_beta   90.00
_cell.angle_gamma   90.00
#
_symmetry.space_group_name_H-M   'P 1'
#
loop_
_entity.id
_entity.type
_entity.pdbx_description
1 polymer ?
#
loop_
_entity_poly.entity_id
_entity_poly.type
_entity_poly.pdbx_seq_one_letter_code
_entity_poly.pdbx_strand_id
1 'polypeptide(L)'
;MEDESKHLKPEGLVMTAPLFEAQDLQEFLTNPPLRLIITGTTSKELDTADDSSGGYIMELLGLKNSEMIMERYREDLSSKKLLFNHTLETQAIFLSSYVVFLYSYANARHPAHTDDLSYIMGVHPFEHDANEAVLAVVYPRFFVDFVKTGRPRRDWTPLQPYLDNYMNIDVDVDNGTMPHMELHYESQVVSYWRGLKKYDKQLSALKKTVAITHDVSMSNDSGATATSVNHSTIIELFLPLFAVIVTVLLVGYLVRRRERQKANIMDENEKTPLFS
;
A
#
# COMPACT_ATOMS: atom_id res chain seq x y z
N MET A 1 -24.39 -13.72 -26.20
CA MET A 1 -23.29 -12.78 -25.90
C MET A 1 -23.82 -11.89 -24.80
N GLU A 2 -23.66 -12.36 -23.58
CA GLU A 2 -24.03 -11.61 -22.37
C GLU A 2 -22.87 -10.67 -22.06
N ASP A 3 -23.19 -9.38 -21.90
CA ASP A 3 -22.26 -8.32 -21.55
C ASP A 3 -21.61 -8.62 -20.18
N GLU A 4 -20.40 -9.18 -20.19
CA GLU A 4 -19.55 -9.39 -19.00
C GLU A 4 -19.03 -8.07 -18.38
N SER A 5 -19.48 -6.90 -18.88
CA SER A 5 -19.04 -5.57 -18.44
C SER A 5 -19.79 -5.00 -17.23
N LYS A 6 -20.82 -5.69 -16.71
CA LYS A 6 -21.65 -5.18 -15.60
C LYS A 6 -20.96 -5.13 -14.23
N HIS A 7 -19.75 -5.66 -14.08
CA HIS A 7 -19.03 -5.74 -12.80
C HIS A 7 -17.95 -4.66 -12.57
N LEU A 8 -17.87 -3.62 -13.40
CA LEU A 8 -16.87 -2.54 -13.26
C LEU A 8 -17.41 -1.25 -12.64
N LYS A 9 -18.52 -1.33 -11.88
CA LYS A 9 -19.00 -0.18 -11.10
C LYS A 9 -18.68 -0.45 -9.64
N PRO A 10 -17.88 0.41 -8.98
CA PRO A 10 -17.71 0.34 -7.53
C PRO A 10 -19.10 0.35 -6.87
N GLU A 11 -19.38 -0.64 -6.05
CA GLU A 11 -20.69 -0.73 -5.37
C GLU A 11 -20.94 0.56 -4.56
N GLY A 12 -22.17 1.07 -4.62
CA GLY A 12 -22.59 2.26 -3.84
C GLY A 12 -22.38 3.63 -4.50
N LEU A 13 -21.74 3.73 -5.68
CA LEU A 13 -21.58 4.99 -6.40
C LEU A 13 -22.56 5.13 -7.59
N VAL A 14 -23.24 6.29 -7.66
CA VAL A 14 -24.04 6.66 -8.83
C VAL A 14 -23.11 7.15 -9.95
N MET A 15 -22.60 6.21 -10.74
CA MET A 15 -21.68 6.45 -11.86
C MET A 15 -22.44 6.83 -13.14
N THR A 16 -23.29 7.86 -13.07
CA THR A 16 -24.06 8.34 -14.22
C THR A 16 -23.99 9.87 -14.33
N ALA A 17 -23.97 10.37 -15.57
CA ALA A 17 -24.11 11.80 -15.83
C ALA A 17 -25.39 12.36 -15.19
N PRO A 18 -25.38 13.61 -14.68
CA PRO A 18 -24.26 14.58 -14.69
C PRO A 18 -23.30 14.45 -13.49
N LEU A 19 -23.55 13.53 -12.55
CA LEU A 19 -22.75 13.43 -11.33
C LEU A 19 -21.38 12.80 -11.59
N PHE A 20 -21.32 11.90 -12.58
CA PHE A 20 -20.12 11.20 -13.01
C PHE A 20 -19.99 11.26 -14.55
N GLU A 21 -19.12 12.15 -15.04
CA GLU A 21 -18.85 12.37 -16.47
C GLU A 21 -17.60 11.60 -16.92
N ALA A 22 -17.59 10.28 -16.71
CA ALA A 22 -16.53 9.37 -17.15
C ALA A 22 -17.12 7.98 -17.45
N GLN A 23 -16.47 7.21 -18.33
CA GLN A 23 -16.89 5.86 -18.73
C GLN A 23 -16.69 4.85 -17.61
N ASP A 24 -15.60 5.00 -16.85
CA ASP A 24 -15.24 4.14 -15.73
C ASP A 24 -14.49 4.91 -14.62
N LEU A 25 -14.19 4.23 -13.51
CA LEU A 25 -13.45 4.81 -12.40
C LEU A 25 -12.03 5.26 -12.80
N GLN A 26 -11.36 4.55 -13.70
CA GLN A 26 -9.99 4.88 -14.10
C GLN A 26 -9.94 6.17 -14.94
N GLU A 27 -10.88 6.36 -15.86
CA GLU A 27 -11.01 7.60 -16.62
C GLU A 27 -11.26 8.78 -15.68
N PHE A 28 -12.17 8.63 -14.72
CA PHE A 28 -12.45 9.66 -13.72
C PHE A 28 -11.24 10.01 -12.86
N LEU A 29 -10.49 9.02 -12.38
CA LEU A 29 -9.29 9.25 -11.58
C LEU A 29 -8.14 9.84 -12.40
N THR A 30 -8.10 9.59 -13.72
CA THR A 30 -7.06 10.11 -14.61
C THR A 30 -7.31 11.56 -14.98
N ASN A 31 -8.56 11.94 -15.19
CA ASN A 31 -8.95 13.31 -15.54
C ASN A 31 -10.13 13.79 -14.68
N PRO A 32 -9.94 13.94 -13.36
CA PRO A 32 -11.02 14.32 -12.48
C PRO A 32 -11.46 15.76 -12.77
N PRO A 33 -12.77 16.06 -12.74
CA PRO A 33 -13.23 17.43 -12.85
C PRO A 33 -12.65 18.26 -11.70
N LEU A 34 -12.23 19.49 -12.01
CA LEU A 34 -11.72 20.43 -11.00
C LEU A 34 -12.82 20.74 -9.99
N ARG A 35 -12.68 20.17 -8.78
CA ARG A 35 -13.57 20.43 -7.65
C ARG A 35 -12.73 20.70 -6.42
N LEU A 36 -13.13 21.70 -5.65
CA LEU A 36 -12.64 21.85 -4.29
C LEU A 36 -13.27 20.75 -3.45
N ILE A 37 -12.44 19.91 -2.85
CA ILE A 37 -12.88 18.79 -2.01
C ILE A 37 -12.08 18.87 -0.72
N ILE A 38 -12.78 18.69 0.40
CA ILE A 38 -12.19 18.36 1.70
C ILE A 38 -12.55 16.91 2.01
N THR A 39 -11.56 16.13 2.41
CA THR A 39 -11.74 14.77 2.90
C THR A 39 -10.80 14.53 4.06
N GLY A 40 -11.08 13.51 4.85
CA GLY A 40 -10.16 13.06 5.87
C GLY A 40 -10.56 11.73 6.42
N THR A 41 -9.79 11.31 7.41
CA THR A 41 -9.89 10.01 8.05
C THR A 41 -9.79 10.19 9.55
N THR A 42 -10.20 9.20 10.31
CA THR A 42 -9.97 9.13 11.75
C THR A 42 -8.76 8.24 12.05
N SER A 43 -8.19 8.37 13.24
CA SER A 43 -7.03 7.56 13.64
C SER A 43 -7.33 6.07 13.84
N LYS A 44 -8.61 5.68 13.88
CA LYS A 44 -9.09 4.28 13.87
C LYS A 44 -10.14 4.07 12.77
N GLU A 45 -9.70 4.26 11.53
CA GLU A 45 -10.51 4.28 10.30
C GLU A 45 -10.87 2.85 9.82
N LEU A 46 -11.74 2.13 10.54
CA LEU A 46 -12.17 0.75 10.23
C LEU A 46 -11.13 -0.37 10.50
N ASP A 47 -10.20 -0.15 11.44
CA ASP A 47 -9.20 -1.17 11.83
C ASP A 47 -9.79 -2.42 12.52
N THR A 48 -11.11 -2.44 12.75
CA THR A 48 -11.83 -3.56 13.38
C THR A 48 -12.75 -4.33 12.42
N ALA A 49 -12.81 -3.93 11.15
CA ALA A 49 -13.62 -4.62 10.15
C ALA A 49 -13.03 -6.00 9.80
N ASP A 50 -13.89 -6.98 9.54
CA ASP A 50 -13.46 -8.28 9.01
C ASP A 50 -12.76 -8.06 7.66
N ASP A 51 -11.57 -8.63 7.49
CA ASP A 51 -10.65 -8.31 6.38
C ASP A 51 -11.34 -8.49 5.02
N SER A 52 -11.55 -7.38 4.33
CA SER A 52 -12.23 -7.36 3.04
C SER A 52 -11.35 -7.95 1.94
N SER A 53 -11.98 -8.38 0.85
CA SER A 53 -11.21 -8.73 -0.34
C SER A 53 -10.45 -7.49 -0.82
N GLY A 54 -9.12 -7.57 -0.94
CA GLY A 54 -8.28 -6.47 -1.44
C GLY A 54 -8.57 -6.00 -2.88
N GLY A 55 -9.64 -6.50 -3.51
CA GLY A 55 -10.09 -6.15 -4.85
C GLY A 55 -10.32 -4.65 -5.03
N TYR A 56 -10.88 -3.95 -4.02
CA TYR A 56 -11.09 -2.51 -4.11
C TYR A 56 -9.78 -1.73 -4.29
N ILE A 57 -8.72 -2.09 -3.56
CA ILE A 57 -7.40 -1.46 -3.72
C ILE A 57 -6.82 -1.77 -5.12
N MET A 58 -7.00 -3.00 -5.61
CA MET A 58 -6.54 -3.36 -6.96
C MET A 58 -7.20 -2.48 -8.02
N GLU A 59 -8.52 -2.31 -7.93
CA GLU A 59 -9.29 -1.46 -8.83
C GLU A 59 -8.85 0.00 -8.71
N LEU A 60 -8.86 0.56 -7.49
CA LEU A 60 -8.46 1.94 -7.21
C LEU A 60 -7.08 2.27 -7.81
N LEU A 61 -6.10 1.38 -7.65
CA LEU A 61 -4.74 1.59 -8.11
C LEU A 61 -4.50 1.19 -9.57
N GLY A 62 -5.47 0.55 -10.22
CA GLY A 62 -5.39 0.04 -11.59
C GLY A 62 -4.39 -1.11 -11.74
N LEU A 63 -4.30 -2.00 -10.75
CA LEU A 63 -3.36 -3.12 -10.74
C LEU A 63 -3.88 -4.27 -11.60
N LYS A 64 -3.04 -4.74 -12.54
CA LYS A 64 -3.46 -5.73 -13.54
C LYS A 64 -3.24 -7.18 -13.11
N ASN A 65 -2.36 -7.41 -12.13
CA ASN A 65 -1.94 -8.74 -11.71
C ASN A 65 -2.44 -9.05 -10.28
N SER A 66 -3.72 -8.83 -10.02
CA SER A 66 -4.33 -8.86 -8.68
C SER A 66 -3.97 -10.08 -7.84
N GLU A 67 -3.99 -11.29 -8.42
CA GLU A 67 -3.65 -12.52 -7.71
C GLU A 67 -2.21 -12.51 -7.17
N MET A 68 -1.23 -12.18 -8.01
CA MET A 68 0.19 -12.15 -7.63
C MET A 68 0.48 -11.00 -6.65
N ILE A 69 -0.22 -9.86 -6.79
CA ILE A 69 -0.11 -8.77 -5.83
C ILE A 69 -0.66 -9.18 -4.46
N MET A 70 -1.82 -9.83 -4.42
CA MET A 70 -2.43 -10.28 -3.17
C MET A 70 -1.64 -11.42 -2.52
N GLU A 71 -1.05 -12.33 -3.31
CA GLU A 71 -0.11 -13.33 -2.80
C GLU A 71 1.08 -12.66 -2.13
N ARG A 72 1.69 -11.66 -2.79
CA ARG A 72 2.80 -10.90 -2.22
C ARG A 72 2.41 -10.16 -0.94
N TYR A 73 1.24 -9.53 -0.93
CA TYR A 73 0.70 -8.86 0.26
C TYR A 73 0.57 -9.83 1.44
N ARG A 74 -0.03 -11.00 1.24
CA ARG A 74 -0.20 -12.02 2.28
C ARG A 74 1.15 -12.57 2.77
N GLU A 75 2.13 -12.74 1.88
CA GLU A 75 3.49 -13.13 2.24
C GLU A 75 4.14 -12.07 3.14
N ASP A 76 4.05 -10.80 2.76
CA ASP A 76 4.64 -9.69 3.52
C ASP A 76 3.94 -9.49 4.88
N LEU A 77 2.61 -9.67 4.94
CA LEU A 77 1.82 -9.65 6.17
C LEU A 77 2.23 -10.78 7.11
N SER A 78 2.23 -12.04 6.64
CA SER A 78 2.58 -13.22 7.45
C SER A 78 4.06 -13.21 7.89
N SER A 79 4.93 -12.61 7.08
CA SER A 79 6.36 -12.44 7.41
C SER A 79 6.64 -11.21 8.28
N LYS A 80 5.63 -10.46 8.72
CA LYS A 80 5.76 -9.23 9.51
C LYS A 80 6.68 -8.18 8.88
N LYS A 81 6.63 -8.06 7.55
CA LYS A 81 7.39 -7.04 6.79
C LYS A 81 6.64 -5.71 6.69
N LEU A 82 5.32 -5.72 6.92
CA LEU A 82 4.53 -4.49 6.95
C LEU A 82 4.85 -3.69 8.20
N LEU A 83 5.08 -2.39 8.04
CA LEU A 83 5.42 -1.46 9.14
C LEU A 83 4.20 -0.82 9.79
N PHE A 84 3.01 -1.12 9.27
CA PHE A 84 1.72 -0.60 9.72
C PHE A 84 0.80 -1.76 10.11
N ASN A 85 -0.24 -1.45 10.88
CA ASN A 85 -1.23 -2.42 11.34
C ASN A 85 -2.64 -1.90 11.02
N HIS A 86 -2.99 -1.95 9.74
CA HIS A 86 -4.27 -1.48 9.22
C HIS A 86 -4.96 -2.57 8.42
N THR A 87 -6.30 -2.64 8.50
CA THR A 87 -7.08 -3.55 7.64
C THR A 87 -6.98 -3.12 6.18
N LEU A 88 -7.31 -4.00 5.24
CA LEU A 88 -7.35 -3.60 3.82
C LEU A 88 -8.39 -2.50 3.54
N GLU A 89 -9.47 -2.41 4.33
CA GLU A 89 -10.45 -1.32 4.21
C GLU A 89 -9.88 0.02 4.64
N THR A 90 -9.21 0.07 5.79
CA THR A 90 -8.52 1.26 6.27
C THR A 90 -7.48 1.74 5.25
N GLN A 91 -6.68 0.81 4.73
CA GLN A 91 -5.69 1.12 3.69
C GLN A 91 -6.34 1.68 2.42
N ALA A 92 -7.48 1.13 2.00
CA ALA A 92 -8.24 1.63 0.86
C ALA A 92 -8.73 3.07 1.06
N ILE A 93 -9.19 3.40 2.27
CA ILE A 93 -9.63 4.76 2.61
C ILE A 93 -8.45 5.73 2.55
N PHE A 94 -7.31 5.36 3.13
CA PHE A 94 -6.10 6.19 3.09
C PHE A 94 -5.64 6.47 1.66
N LEU A 95 -5.66 5.45 0.79
CA LEU A 95 -5.26 5.58 -0.61
C LEU A 95 -6.25 6.40 -1.44
N SER A 96 -7.53 6.40 -1.09
CA SER A 96 -8.58 7.14 -1.83
C SER A 96 -8.76 8.58 -1.35
N SER A 97 -8.19 8.95 -0.20
CA SER A 97 -8.32 10.27 0.43
C SER A 97 -7.43 11.37 -0.18
N TYR A 98 -6.64 11.06 -1.20
CA TYR A 98 -5.68 11.98 -1.82
C TYR A 98 -6.36 13.06 -2.70
N VAL A 99 -7.01 14.04 -2.06
CA VAL A 99 -7.74 15.15 -2.71
C VAL A 99 -7.24 16.52 -2.23
N VAL A 100 -7.87 17.61 -2.69
CA VAL A 100 -7.37 18.99 -2.54
C VAL A 100 -7.10 19.40 -1.09
N PHE A 101 -8.00 19.17 -0.14
CA PHE A 101 -7.75 19.40 1.28
C PHE A 101 -7.91 18.09 2.04
N LEU A 102 -6.85 17.69 2.73
CA LEU A 102 -6.78 16.43 3.48
C LEU A 102 -6.61 16.72 4.98
N TYR A 103 -7.34 15.99 5.83
CA TYR A 103 -7.13 15.95 7.28
C TYR A 103 -7.02 14.52 7.82
N SER A 104 -6.45 14.41 9.02
CA SER A 104 -6.57 13.25 9.89
C SER A 104 -7.11 13.70 11.24
N TYR A 105 -8.23 13.13 11.67
CA TYR A 105 -8.75 13.29 13.02
C TYR A 105 -7.97 12.37 13.96
N ALA A 106 -7.05 12.97 14.72
CA ALA A 106 -6.09 12.25 15.54
C ALA A 106 -6.41 12.29 17.04
N ASN A 107 -7.44 13.04 17.44
CA ASN A 107 -7.83 13.08 18.85
C ASN A 107 -8.22 11.67 19.34
N ALA A 108 -7.76 11.33 20.54
CA ALA A 108 -7.97 9.99 21.10
C ALA A 108 -9.43 9.72 21.47
N ARG A 109 -10.25 10.77 21.66
CA ARG A 109 -11.70 10.68 21.83
C ARG A 109 -12.35 10.55 20.47
N HIS A 110 -13.36 9.69 20.35
CA HIS A 110 -14.09 9.51 19.10
C HIS A 110 -13.19 9.22 17.88
N PRO A 111 -12.17 8.33 18.00
CA PRO A 111 -11.22 8.09 16.93
C PRO A 111 -11.75 7.11 15.88
N ALA A 112 -12.92 6.49 16.11
CA ALA A 112 -13.46 5.48 15.21
C ALA A 112 -14.09 6.12 13.97
N HIS A 113 -14.15 5.35 12.89
CA HIS A 113 -14.75 5.79 11.64
C HIS A 113 -16.13 6.43 11.86
N THR A 114 -16.34 7.62 11.30
CA THR A 114 -17.54 8.48 11.41
C THR A 114 -17.82 9.15 12.76
N ASP A 115 -17.10 8.83 13.83
CA ASP A 115 -17.41 9.42 15.14
C ASP A 115 -17.21 10.95 15.15
N ASP A 116 -16.22 11.45 14.39
CA ASP A 116 -15.90 12.86 14.23
C ASP A 116 -17.03 13.68 13.57
N LEU A 117 -17.94 13.02 12.82
CA LEU A 117 -19.12 13.66 12.25
C LEU A 117 -20.09 14.19 13.32
N SER A 118 -20.05 13.64 14.54
CA SER A 118 -20.87 14.12 15.65
C SER A 118 -20.69 15.63 15.88
N TYR A 119 -19.45 16.15 15.77
CA TYR A 119 -19.13 17.57 15.90
C TYR A 119 -19.78 18.43 14.81
N ILE A 120 -19.80 17.95 13.57
CA ILE A 120 -20.41 18.68 12.45
C ILE A 120 -21.94 18.68 12.56
N MET A 121 -22.53 17.54 12.90
CA MET A 121 -23.98 17.36 12.94
C MET A 121 -24.62 18.02 14.17
N GLY A 122 -23.81 18.37 15.19
CA GLY A 122 -24.31 18.90 16.46
C GLY A 122 -25.11 17.87 17.26
N VAL A 123 -24.89 16.58 16.98
CA VAL A 123 -25.53 15.46 17.67
C VAL A 123 -24.44 14.74 18.47
N HIS A 124 -24.43 14.99 19.77
CA HIS A 124 -23.46 14.43 20.70
C HIS A 124 -24.18 13.56 21.74
N PRO A 125 -24.05 12.22 21.66
CA PRO A 125 -24.61 11.34 22.68
C PRO A 125 -23.80 11.32 23.99
N PHE A 126 -22.79 12.18 24.11
CA PHE A 126 -21.82 12.23 25.20
C PHE A 126 -21.63 13.66 25.73
N GLU A 127 -21.20 13.77 26.98
CA GLU A 127 -20.79 15.03 27.59
C GLU A 127 -19.37 15.40 27.13
N HIS A 128 -19.18 16.63 26.66
CA HIS A 128 -17.88 17.09 26.19
C HIS A 128 -16.91 17.28 27.35
N ASP A 129 -15.74 16.66 27.24
CA ASP A 129 -14.59 17.08 28.04
C ASP A 129 -14.01 18.43 27.53
N ALA A 130 -12.96 18.93 28.18
CA ALA A 130 -12.37 20.23 27.83
C ALA A 130 -11.79 20.27 26.40
N ASN A 131 -11.24 19.16 25.91
CA ASN A 131 -10.73 19.06 24.54
C ASN A 131 -11.89 19.03 23.54
N GLU A 132 -12.91 18.24 23.85
CA GLU A 132 -14.11 18.13 23.02
C GLU A 132 -14.91 19.43 22.95
N ALA A 133 -14.94 20.22 24.03
CA ALA A 133 -15.56 21.53 24.04
C ALA A 133 -14.90 22.50 23.04
N VAL A 134 -13.58 22.38 22.86
CA VAL A 134 -12.83 23.13 21.84
C VAL A 134 -13.07 22.54 20.45
N LEU A 135 -13.03 21.20 20.29
CA LEU A 135 -13.31 20.52 19.01
C LEU A 135 -14.70 20.86 18.48
N ALA A 136 -15.73 20.89 19.33
CA ALA A 136 -17.10 21.25 18.98
C ALA A 136 -17.25 22.67 18.40
N VAL A 137 -16.26 23.55 18.63
CA VAL A 137 -16.21 24.89 18.05
C VAL A 137 -15.31 24.94 16.81
N VAL A 138 -14.13 24.32 16.89
CA VAL A 138 -13.08 24.45 15.88
C VAL A 138 -13.36 23.55 14.67
N TYR A 139 -13.78 22.31 14.90
CA TYR A 139 -13.98 21.32 13.84
C TYR A 139 -15.08 21.73 12.85
N PRO A 140 -16.32 22.10 13.28
CA PRO A 140 -17.37 22.52 12.34
C PRO A 140 -17.01 23.79 11.57
N ARG A 141 -16.20 24.66 12.19
CA ARG A 141 -15.76 25.90 11.56
C ARG A 141 -14.93 25.65 10.30
N PHE A 142 -14.11 24.60 10.26
CA PHE A 142 -13.36 24.24 9.05
C PHE A 142 -14.29 24.00 7.85
N PHE A 143 -15.38 23.28 8.06
CA PHE A 143 -16.35 22.98 7.01
C PHE A 143 -17.18 24.21 6.64
N VAL A 144 -17.59 25.02 7.62
CA VAL A 144 -18.31 26.28 7.38
C VAL A 144 -17.46 27.25 6.56
N ASP A 145 -16.18 27.42 6.92
CA ASP A 145 -15.27 28.32 6.21
C ASP A 145 -14.94 27.78 4.81
N PHE A 146 -14.80 26.46 4.66
CA PHE A 146 -14.66 25.81 3.36
C PHE A 146 -15.87 26.05 2.45
N VAL A 147 -17.09 25.86 2.96
CA VAL A 147 -18.33 26.11 2.19
C VAL A 147 -18.43 27.57 1.77
N LYS A 148 -18.05 28.51 2.65
CA LYS A 148 -18.16 29.95 2.38
C LYS A 148 -17.09 30.47 1.44
N THR A 149 -15.86 29.93 1.52
CA THR A 149 -14.68 30.57 0.92
C THR A 149 -13.86 29.65 0.01
N GLY A 150 -14.20 28.36 -0.04
CA GLY A 150 -13.39 27.34 -0.69
C GLY A 150 -12.12 26.96 0.08
N ARG A 151 -11.95 27.48 1.31
CA ARG A 151 -10.77 27.25 2.14
C ARG A 151 -11.15 26.98 3.61
N PRO A 152 -10.72 25.84 4.21
CA PRO A 152 -11.18 25.50 5.57
C PRO A 152 -10.54 26.35 6.67
N ARG A 153 -9.27 26.76 6.48
CA ARG A 153 -8.52 27.60 7.42
C ARG A 153 -7.38 28.32 6.70
N ARG A 154 -6.92 29.46 7.22
CA ARG A 154 -5.88 30.30 6.58
C ARG A 154 -4.51 29.63 6.47
N ASP A 155 -4.16 28.73 7.37
CA ASP A 155 -2.91 27.97 7.39
C ASP A 155 -3.08 26.54 6.84
N TRP A 156 -4.32 26.08 6.63
CA TRP A 156 -4.57 24.83 5.91
C TRP A 156 -4.23 25.02 4.43
N THR A 157 -3.14 24.42 4.01
CA THR A 157 -2.70 24.42 2.61
C THR A 157 -3.28 23.21 1.88
N PRO A 158 -3.65 23.35 0.59
CA PRO A 158 -4.01 22.21 -0.23
C PRO A 158 -2.93 21.12 -0.21
N LEU A 159 -3.33 19.87 -0.41
CA LEU A 159 -2.47 18.71 -0.53
C LEU A 159 -1.46 18.92 -1.67
N GLN A 160 -0.18 18.78 -1.33
CA GLN A 160 0.94 18.81 -2.24
C GLN A 160 1.48 17.38 -2.35
N PRO A 161 1.35 16.72 -3.52
CA PRO A 161 1.67 15.29 -3.67
C PRO A 161 3.11 14.88 -3.32
N TYR A 162 4.04 15.83 -3.24
CA TYR A 162 5.44 15.57 -2.87
C TYR A 162 5.70 15.71 -1.37
N LEU A 163 4.83 16.43 -0.65
CA LEU A 163 4.91 16.59 0.81
C LEU A 163 4.01 15.62 1.55
N ASP A 164 2.93 15.17 0.89
CA ASP A 164 1.83 14.44 1.54
C ASP A 164 1.32 15.22 2.77
N ASN A 165 1.15 16.54 2.63
CA ASN A 165 0.74 17.40 3.74
C ASN A 165 -0.76 17.28 4.02
N TYR A 166 -1.12 17.31 5.30
CA TYR A 166 -2.49 17.20 5.77
C TYR A 166 -2.69 18.05 7.03
N MET A 167 -3.94 18.36 7.37
CA MET A 167 -4.28 18.95 8.66
C MET A 167 -4.42 17.84 9.69
N ASN A 168 -3.51 17.79 10.66
CA ASN A 168 -3.66 16.97 11.84
C ASN A 168 -4.65 17.66 12.79
N ILE A 169 -5.79 17.02 13.05
CA ILE A 169 -6.85 17.54 13.91
C ILE A 169 -6.74 16.82 15.25
N ASP A 170 -6.02 17.48 16.15
CA ASP A 170 -5.94 17.11 17.56
C ASP A 170 -6.09 18.37 18.43
N VAL A 171 -6.57 18.15 19.65
CA VAL A 171 -6.73 19.16 20.69
C VAL A 171 -6.37 18.56 22.03
N ASP A 172 -5.45 19.23 22.70
CA ASP A 172 -5.13 18.98 24.11
C ASP A 172 -5.01 20.34 24.81
N VAL A 173 -5.99 20.66 25.64
CA VAL A 173 -6.07 21.94 26.34
C VAL A 173 -5.01 22.11 27.41
N ASP A 174 -4.48 21.02 27.96
CA ASP A 174 -3.51 21.04 29.06
C ASP A 174 -2.13 21.43 28.55
N ASN A 175 -1.75 20.94 27.37
CA ASN A 175 -0.48 21.27 26.73
C ASN A 175 -0.59 22.32 25.59
N GLY A 176 -1.82 22.71 25.23
CA GLY A 176 -2.10 23.72 24.21
C GLY A 176 -2.01 23.19 22.77
N THR A 177 -2.03 21.87 22.56
CA THR A 177 -2.10 21.28 21.21
C THR A 177 -3.38 21.71 20.52
N MET A 178 -3.24 22.13 19.27
CA MET A 178 -4.31 22.59 18.40
C MET A 178 -4.12 22.01 17.00
N PRO A 179 -5.17 22.02 16.14
CA PRO A 179 -5.04 21.53 14.78
C PRO A 179 -3.96 22.28 14.01
N HIS A 180 -3.10 21.54 13.33
CA HIS A 180 -1.92 22.06 12.64
C HIS A 180 -1.58 21.23 11.40
N MET A 181 -0.76 21.79 10.52
CA MET A 181 -0.29 21.08 9.33
C MET A 181 0.81 20.09 9.69
N GLU A 182 0.68 18.87 9.18
CA GLU A 182 1.70 17.82 9.23
C GLU A 182 2.06 17.35 7.81
N LEU A 183 3.09 16.53 7.71
CA LEU A 183 3.64 15.96 6.47
C LEU A 183 3.56 14.44 6.52
N HIS A 184 3.70 13.79 5.35
CA HIS A 184 3.83 12.34 5.25
C HIS A 184 2.58 11.56 5.70
N TYR A 185 1.40 12.06 5.36
CA TYR A 185 0.11 11.39 5.60
C TYR A 185 0.19 9.89 5.25
N GLU A 186 -0.03 9.03 6.25
CA GLU A 186 -0.06 7.57 6.12
C GLU A 186 1.06 6.98 5.25
N SER A 187 2.25 7.58 5.32
CA SER A 187 3.34 7.34 4.38
C SER A 187 3.81 5.88 4.30
N GLN A 188 3.65 5.10 5.37
CA GLN A 188 4.00 3.68 5.39
C GLN A 188 3.07 2.87 4.48
N VAL A 189 1.75 3.07 4.60
CA VAL A 189 0.73 2.44 3.74
C VAL A 189 0.92 2.90 2.30
N VAL A 190 1.00 4.20 2.09
CA VAL A 190 1.13 4.81 0.76
C VAL A 190 2.39 4.33 0.05
N SER A 191 3.53 4.28 0.75
CA SER A 191 4.81 3.82 0.17
C SER A 191 4.79 2.34 -0.17
N TYR A 192 4.16 1.51 0.67
CA TYR A 192 4.02 0.08 0.42
C TYR A 192 3.23 -0.20 -0.86
N TRP A 193 2.03 0.39 -0.99
CA TRP A 193 1.20 0.23 -2.18
C TRP A 193 1.82 0.85 -3.43
N ARG A 194 2.55 1.96 -3.30
CA ARG A 194 3.36 2.51 -4.40
C ARG A 194 4.44 1.53 -4.85
N GLY A 195 5.03 0.77 -3.93
CA GLY A 195 5.95 -0.34 -4.22
C GLY A 195 5.28 -1.46 -5.01
N LEU A 196 4.11 -1.93 -4.55
CA LEU A 196 3.34 -2.96 -5.25
C LEU A 196 2.89 -2.52 -6.65
N LYS A 197 2.55 -1.24 -6.83
CA LYS A 197 2.24 -0.69 -8.16
C LYS A 197 3.44 -0.72 -9.11
N LYS A 198 4.66 -0.54 -8.61
CA LYS A 198 5.89 -0.70 -9.42
C LYS A 198 6.11 -2.18 -9.77
N TYR A 199 5.90 -3.07 -8.81
CA TYR A 199 5.99 -4.52 -9.01
C TYR A 199 4.98 -5.03 -10.05
N ASP A 200 3.74 -4.56 -10.02
CA ASP A 200 2.70 -4.88 -11.02
C ASP A 200 3.12 -4.49 -12.46
N LYS A 201 3.78 -3.33 -12.62
CA LYS A 201 4.32 -2.90 -13.91
C LYS A 201 5.43 -3.83 -14.40
N GLN A 202 6.30 -4.30 -13.49
CA GLN A 202 7.36 -5.25 -13.83
C GLN A 202 6.79 -6.60 -14.25
N LEU A 203 5.79 -7.12 -13.52
CA LEU A 203 5.09 -8.36 -13.86
C LEU A 203 4.43 -8.27 -15.24
N SER A 204 3.75 -7.16 -15.51
CA SER A 204 3.11 -6.91 -16.80
C SER A 204 4.12 -6.87 -17.96
N ALA A 205 5.28 -6.22 -17.75
CA ALA A 205 6.36 -6.19 -18.74
C ALA A 205 6.94 -7.59 -18.99
N LEU A 206 7.16 -8.37 -17.92
CA LEU A 206 7.67 -9.74 -18.04
C LEU A 206 6.71 -10.64 -18.81
N LYS A 207 5.41 -10.62 -18.49
CA LYS A 207 4.38 -11.38 -19.21
C LYS A 207 4.36 -11.05 -20.70
N LYS A 208 4.51 -9.77 -21.05
CA LYS A 208 4.58 -9.34 -22.46
C LYS A 208 5.82 -9.89 -23.17
N THR A 209 6.98 -9.85 -22.53
CA THR A 209 8.23 -10.40 -23.10
C THR A 209 8.15 -11.91 -23.30
N VAL A 210 7.59 -12.65 -22.33
CA VAL A 210 7.39 -14.09 -22.43
C VAL A 210 6.43 -14.44 -23.57
N ALA A 211 5.31 -13.72 -23.70
CA ALA A 211 4.34 -13.93 -24.78
C ALA A 211 4.98 -13.70 -26.17
N ILE A 212 5.74 -12.61 -26.36
CA ILE A 212 6.45 -12.33 -27.61
C ILE A 212 7.45 -13.45 -27.94
N THR A 213 8.17 -13.95 -26.94
CA THR A 213 9.16 -15.01 -27.12
C THR A 213 8.50 -16.32 -27.54
N HIS A 214 7.34 -16.63 -26.96
CA HIS A 214 6.53 -17.79 -27.32
C HIS A 214 5.98 -17.68 -28.75
N ASP A 215 5.45 -16.51 -29.15
CA ASP A 215 4.93 -16.28 -30.50
C ASP A 215 6.02 -16.41 -31.57
N VAL A 216 7.22 -15.85 -31.33
CA VAL A 216 8.37 -15.98 -32.25
C VAL A 216 8.81 -17.43 -32.38
N SER A 217 8.77 -18.21 -31.28
CA SER A 217 9.06 -19.64 -31.30
C SER A 217 8.03 -20.42 -32.13
N MET A 218 6.74 -20.10 -32.03
CA MET A 218 5.69 -20.78 -32.81
C MET A 218 5.69 -20.37 -34.28
N SER A 219 6.02 -19.12 -34.61
CA SER A 219 6.11 -18.68 -36.01
C SER A 219 7.28 -19.33 -36.76
N ASN A 220 8.40 -19.57 -36.08
CA ASN A 220 9.57 -20.23 -36.68
C ASN A 220 9.35 -21.74 -36.90
N ASP A 221 8.37 -22.35 -36.23
CA ASP A 221 8.03 -23.78 -36.39
C ASP A 221 7.12 -24.07 -37.59
N SER A 222 6.55 -23.03 -38.22
CA SER A 222 5.66 -23.19 -39.39
C SER A 222 6.39 -23.23 -40.75
N GLY A 223 7.73 -23.15 -40.75
CA GLY A 223 8.56 -23.11 -41.97
C GLY A 223 9.69 -24.12 -42.05
N ALA A 224 9.86 -25.01 -41.07
CA ALA A 224 10.98 -25.96 -41.06
C ALA A 224 10.49 -27.41 -41.01
N THR A 225 10.74 -28.14 -42.09
CA THR A 225 10.83 -29.60 -42.09
C THR A 225 11.67 -30.09 -40.91
N ALA A 226 11.03 -30.91 -40.07
CA ALA A 226 11.57 -31.88 -39.13
C ALA A 226 13.06 -31.76 -38.76
N THR A 227 13.33 -31.21 -37.58
CA THR A 227 14.21 -31.85 -36.57
C THR A 227 13.81 -31.32 -35.20
N SER A 228 13.16 -32.17 -34.39
CA SER A 228 12.87 -31.89 -32.99
C SER A 228 14.19 -31.84 -32.21
N VAL A 229 14.66 -30.64 -31.85
CA VAL A 229 15.69 -30.50 -30.81
C VAL A 229 14.95 -30.34 -29.48
N ASN A 230 14.80 -31.48 -28.80
CA ASN A 230 14.15 -31.58 -27.50
C ASN A 230 14.79 -30.63 -26.48
N HIS A 231 13.99 -29.76 -25.84
CA HIS A 231 14.44 -28.91 -24.72
C HIS A 231 15.02 -29.71 -23.52
N SER A 232 14.85 -31.04 -23.49
CA SER A 232 15.47 -31.91 -22.48
C SER A 232 17.00 -31.98 -22.60
N THR A 233 17.58 -31.82 -23.80
CA THR A 233 19.04 -31.97 -23.98
C THR A 233 19.83 -30.78 -23.47
N ILE A 234 19.26 -29.57 -23.47
CA ILE A 234 19.93 -28.37 -22.94
C ILE A 234 20.01 -28.44 -21.40
N ILE A 235 18.93 -28.85 -20.74
CA ILE A 235 18.91 -29.01 -19.27
C ILE A 235 19.84 -30.14 -18.82
N GLU A 236 19.91 -31.24 -19.57
CA GLU A 236 20.84 -32.35 -19.31
C GLU A 236 22.32 -31.94 -19.51
N LEU A 237 22.62 -31.02 -20.42
CA LEU A 237 23.99 -30.55 -20.65
C LEU A 237 24.54 -29.72 -19.47
N PHE A 238 23.68 -28.99 -18.75
CA PHE A 238 24.09 -28.08 -17.67
C PHE A 238 23.98 -28.68 -16.26
N LEU A 239 23.24 -29.78 -16.08
CA LEU A 239 23.15 -30.55 -14.83
C LEU A 239 24.51 -30.95 -14.23
N PRO A 240 25.47 -31.53 -15.00
CA PRO A 240 26.78 -31.88 -14.44
C PRO A 240 27.61 -30.64 -14.07
N LEU A 241 27.49 -29.54 -14.81
CA LEU A 241 28.19 -28.28 -14.49
C LEU A 241 27.66 -27.68 -13.18
N PHE A 242 26.34 -27.69 -12.98
CA PHE A 242 25.70 -27.20 -11.78
C PHE A 242 26.05 -28.07 -10.56
N ALA A 243 26.09 -29.39 -10.74
CA ALA A 243 26.52 -30.32 -9.70
C ALA A 243 27.98 -30.06 -9.26
N VAL A 244 28.89 -29.80 -10.19
CA VAL A 244 30.29 -29.45 -9.87
C VAL A 244 30.38 -28.14 -9.10
N ILE A 245 29.65 -27.10 -9.52
CA ILE A 245 29.65 -25.79 -8.82
C ILE A 245 29.13 -25.95 -7.38
N VAL A 246 28.00 -26.64 -7.19
CA VAL A 246 27.43 -26.89 -5.86
C VAL A 246 28.39 -27.71 -4.99
N THR A 247 29.06 -28.71 -5.56
CA THR A 247 30.04 -29.54 -4.83
C THR A 247 31.25 -28.71 -4.40
N VAL A 248 31.78 -27.84 -5.28
CA VAL A 248 32.90 -26.94 -4.94
C VAL A 248 32.50 -25.96 -3.84
N LEU A 249 31.30 -25.39 -3.90
CA LEU A 249 30.79 -24.49 -2.86
C LEU A 249 30.58 -25.21 -1.52
N LEU A 250 30.03 -26.42 -1.53
CA LEU A 250 29.85 -27.25 -0.33
C LEU A 250 31.19 -27.65 0.30
N VAL A 251 32.14 -28.11 -0.51
CA VAL A 251 33.49 -28.46 -0.03
C VAL A 251 34.19 -27.20 0.50
N GLY A 252 34.12 -26.08 -0.21
CA GLY A 252 34.68 -24.80 0.25
C GLY A 252 34.06 -24.31 1.56
N TYR A 253 32.75 -24.48 1.72
CA TYR A 253 32.04 -24.16 2.96
C TYR A 253 32.45 -25.09 4.11
N LEU A 254 32.53 -26.40 3.88
CA LEU A 254 32.93 -27.39 4.88
C LEU A 254 34.40 -27.18 5.31
N VAL A 255 35.29 -26.87 4.38
CA VAL A 255 36.70 -26.55 4.68
C VAL A 255 36.78 -25.26 5.52
N ARG A 256 36.12 -24.18 5.11
CA ARG A 256 36.08 -22.93 5.92
C ARG A 256 35.48 -23.14 7.31
N ARG A 257 34.43 -23.96 7.42
CA ARG A 257 33.83 -24.30 8.72
C ARG A 257 34.82 -25.08 9.60
N ARG A 258 35.55 -26.04 9.02
CA ARG A 258 36.55 -26.84 9.74
C ARG A 258 37.76 -26.00 10.16
N GLU A 259 38.21 -25.05 9.34
CA GLU A 259 39.28 -24.12 9.73
C GLU A 259 38.86 -23.18 10.85
N ARG A 260 37.62 -22.65 10.82
CA ARG A 260 37.07 -21.87 11.93
C ARG A 260 36.96 -22.67 13.22
N GLN A 261 36.58 -23.96 13.14
CA GLN A 261 36.57 -24.84 14.31
C GLN A 261 37.98 -25.11 14.85
N LYS A 262 38.98 -25.32 13.98
CA LYS A 262 40.37 -25.47 14.41
C LYS A 262 40.94 -24.18 15.04
N ALA A 263 40.60 -23.02 14.49
CA ALA A 263 41.01 -21.73 15.05
C ALA A 263 40.37 -21.49 16.43
N ASN A 264 39.09 -21.82 16.62
CA ASN A 264 38.44 -21.75 17.93
C ASN A 264 39.06 -22.73 18.95
N ILE A 265 39.40 -23.96 18.54
CA ILE A 265 40.03 -24.95 19.43
C ILE A 265 41.47 -24.53 19.81
N MET A 266 42.22 -23.89 18.90
CA MET A 266 43.54 -23.33 19.24
C MET A 266 43.43 -22.15 20.21
N ASP A 267 42.45 -21.25 20.03
CA ASP A 267 42.23 -20.10 20.94
C ASP A 267 41.74 -20.53 22.34
N GLU A 268 41.06 -21.68 22.45
CA GLU A 268 40.61 -22.27 23.73
C GLU A 268 41.76 -22.96 24.50
N ASN A 269 42.68 -23.63 23.79
CA ASN A 269 43.87 -24.27 24.38
C ASN A 269 44.97 -23.25 24.76
N GLU A 270 45.01 -22.06 24.15
CA GLU A 270 45.96 -21.00 24.50
C GLU A 270 45.52 -20.19 25.73
N LYS A 271 44.23 -20.26 26.11
CA LYS A 271 43.62 -19.52 27.23
C LYS A 271 43.37 -20.36 28.48
N THR A 272 43.74 -21.63 28.50
CA THR A 272 43.68 -22.48 29.70
C THR A 272 45.00 -22.41 30.47
N PRO A 273 45.07 -21.80 31.67
CA PRO A 273 46.28 -21.83 32.47
C PRO A 273 46.51 -23.26 32.98
N LEU A 274 47.66 -23.85 32.63
CA LEU A 274 48.26 -24.87 33.48
C LEU A 274 48.50 -24.19 34.85
N PHE A 275 48.00 -24.82 35.93
CA PHE A 275 47.96 -24.38 37.34
C PHE A 275 46.67 -23.64 37.78
N SER A 276 45.69 -24.40 38.27
CA SER A 276 45.46 -24.62 39.72
C SER A 276 44.67 -25.91 39.95
#